data_AF-A0A9E0TWY6-F1
#
_entry.id   AF-A0A9E0TWY6-F1
#
_cell.length_a   1.000
_cell.length_b   1.000
_cell.length_c   1.000
_cell.angle_alpha   90.00
_cell.angle_beta   90.00
_cell.angle_gamma   90.00
#
_symmetry.space_group_name_H-M   'P 1'
#
loop_
_entity.id
_entity.type
_entity.pdbx_description
1 polymer ?
#
loop_
_entity_poly.entity_id
_entity_poly.type
_entity_poly.pdbx_seq_one_letter_code
_entity_poly.pdbx_strand_id
1 'polypeptide(L)'
;RQVWFEPYEIPTGSMRPTFKEKDGVFALKNIFGINIPFETRHFLFEPEQVKRGSIVIITGDQLGFSDVDTTYFGIFPGKRRYVKRCVAKGGDTIYFYGGKIYGIDRDENPIEEAVSIEHIPFITFEGKRVEQITRSSRDLDRTVILYHMNIPIGKITVTPTGTIVSQVFTQDGWKSENLAAGAYPQAFSQFWGIGNFAISKFVTKEELPKEAAPYQTKEALAYLELIHTPTLPSKRKNINYLLQTKRTWISLDQEHCDALKKALYTARFIVKDGVAFHYTPDGASAQMESVFLNKAIPDGCYEFFDGIAYEIGWEGTSHQLPIAHPIYPQTLVDLKNLYNYGIEFSRLSRDTYPSRYSYFRDGDFYTLGKRIFENKESALAEFVNREIERQDKSAGYTAFIDQGAPIKNGKIDAAFIKAFGLRIPDNHYLLLGDNHAMSYDSRFIGAVPEQNIQGSPVLIFWPPGDRWGIIDQPSAPFLRLSNVIVLSIVGVVAILLGIIHRKRTSYLYFCRIRRPSAQQHLSLKI
;
A
#
# COMPACT_ATOMS: atom_id res chain seq x y z
N ARG A 1 9.23 20.12 14.57
CA ARG A 1 7.77 20.37 14.78
C ARG A 1 7.22 19.34 15.74
N GLN A 2 6.78 19.78 16.92
CA GLN A 2 5.88 19.01 17.81
C GLN A 2 4.78 19.92 18.32
N VAL A 3 4.20 20.67 17.39
CA VAL A 3 2.96 21.38 17.64
C VAL A 3 1.87 20.32 17.57
N TRP A 4 0.87 20.39 18.46
CA TRP A 4 -0.20 19.39 18.53
C TRP A 4 -1.03 19.30 17.25
N PHE A 5 -0.91 20.30 16.38
CA PHE A 5 -1.44 20.34 15.03
C PHE A 5 -0.35 20.75 14.04
N GLU A 6 -0.37 20.18 12.85
CA GLU A 6 0.65 20.47 11.82
C GLU A 6 0.08 20.28 10.41
N PRO A 7 0.31 21.23 9.48
CA PRO A 7 -0.01 21.04 8.06
C PRO A 7 1.06 20.19 7.36
N TYR A 8 0.60 19.29 6.51
CA TYR A 8 1.38 18.41 5.64
C TYR A 8 0.91 18.56 4.20
N GLU A 9 1.84 18.36 3.27
CA GLU A 9 1.52 18.08 1.86
C GLU A 9 1.76 16.59 1.61
N ILE A 10 0.88 15.94 0.84
CA ILE A 10 1.03 14.54 0.46
C ILE A 10 1.90 14.43 -0.80
N PRO A 11 3.10 13.84 -0.74
CA PRO A 11 4.02 13.84 -1.88
C PRO A 11 3.79 12.68 -2.85
N THR A 12 3.13 11.59 -2.43
CA THR A 12 3.05 10.34 -3.20
C THR A 12 1.65 9.71 -3.19
N GLY A 13 1.33 8.99 -4.26
CA GLY A 13 0.02 8.34 -4.47
C GLY A 13 -0.23 7.04 -3.70
N SER A 14 0.58 6.72 -2.68
CA SER A 14 0.49 5.47 -1.91
C SER A 14 -0.81 5.32 -1.10
N MET A 15 -1.50 6.43 -0.85
CA MET A 15 -2.75 6.48 -0.09
C MET A 15 -3.97 6.79 -0.98
N ARG A 16 -3.84 6.71 -2.31
CA ARG A 16 -4.98 6.89 -3.22
C ARG A 16 -6.02 5.78 -2.96
N PRO A 17 -7.34 6.07 -3.05
CA PRO A 17 -7.94 7.37 -3.37
C PRO A 17 -8.06 8.35 -2.19
N THR A 18 -7.82 7.89 -0.97
CA THR A 18 -7.98 8.67 0.27
C THR A 18 -7.16 9.96 0.24
N PHE A 19 -5.87 9.87 -0.08
CA PHE A 19 -5.04 11.04 -0.38
C PHE A 19 -4.47 10.94 -1.79
N LYS A 20 -4.47 12.08 -2.48
CA LYS A 20 -3.78 12.29 -3.75
C LYS A 20 -2.56 13.15 -3.51
N GLU A 21 -1.62 13.07 -4.45
CA GLU A 21 -0.43 13.92 -4.46
C GLU A 21 -0.84 15.40 -4.44
N LYS A 22 -0.11 16.24 -3.71
CA LYS A 22 -0.41 17.66 -3.43
C LYS A 22 -1.65 17.93 -2.57
N ASP A 23 -2.32 16.91 -2.03
CA ASP A 23 -3.34 17.18 -1.01
C ASP A 23 -2.66 17.85 0.20
N GLY A 24 -3.20 18.99 0.63
CA GLY A 24 -2.83 19.64 1.88
C GLY A 24 -3.67 19.06 3.00
N VAL A 25 -3.05 18.50 4.04
CA VAL A 25 -3.74 17.88 5.16
C VAL A 25 -3.32 18.48 6.50
N PHE A 26 -4.28 18.67 7.40
CA PHE A 26 -4.00 18.98 8.79
C PHE A 26 -3.90 17.70 9.59
N ALA A 27 -2.84 17.58 10.38
CA ALA A 27 -2.62 16.44 11.25
C ALA A 27 -2.63 16.85 12.71
N LEU A 28 -3.24 16.01 13.54
CA LEU A 28 -3.14 16.10 14.99
C LEU A 28 -2.09 15.12 15.49
N LYS A 29 -1.14 15.65 16.27
CA LYS A 29 0.01 14.91 16.81
C LYS A 29 -0.27 14.23 18.15
N ASN A 30 -1.42 14.54 18.75
CA ASN A 30 -1.84 14.04 20.04
C ASN A 30 -3.04 13.08 19.98
N ILE A 31 -3.32 12.48 18.82
CA ILE A 31 -4.40 11.50 18.69
C ILE A 31 -4.09 10.18 19.40
N PHE A 32 -2.85 9.72 19.29
CA PHE A 32 -2.41 8.42 19.82
C PHE A 32 -1.55 8.53 21.08
N GLY A 33 -1.33 9.74 21.61
CA GLY A 33 -0.43 9.95 22.73
C GLY A 33 0.25 11.33 22.73
N ILE A 34 1.35 11.45 23.44
CA ILE A 34 2.20 12.65 23.50
C ILE A 34 3.63 12.24 23.11
N ASN A 35 4.13 12.80 22.02
CA ASN A 35 5.47 12.53 21.51
C ASN A 35 6.55 13.31 22.29
N ILE A 36 7.77 12.79 22.34
CA ILE A 36 8.91 13.50 22.93
C ILE A 36 9.64 14.33 21.88
N PRO A 37 9.91 15.62 22.13
CA PRO A 37 10.90 16.47 21.49
C PRO A 37 11.83 15.88 20.44
N PHE A 38 11.55 15.90 19.13
CA PHE A 38 12.53 15.49 18.10
C PHE A 38 12.98 14.02 18.15
N GLU A 39 12.33 13.19 18.96
CA GLU A 39 12.61 11.76 19.10
C GLU A 39 11.45 10.94 18.52
N THR A 40 11.68 9.64 18.34
CA THR A 40 10.63 8.69 17.95
C THR A 40 9.77 8.30 19.15
N ARG A 41 10.35 8.20 20.34
CA ARG A 41 9.65 7.78 21.56
C ARG A 41 8.51 8.71 22.01
N HIS A 42 7.59 8.13 22.78
CA HIS A 42 6.45 8.80 23.38
C HIS A 42 6.69 9.07 24.87
N PHE A 43 6.17 10.19 25.36
CA PHE A 43 5.98 10.43 26.79
C PHE A 43 4.77 9.65 27.31
N LEU A 44 3.71 9.61 26.50
CA LEU A 44 2.50 8.84 26.72
C LEU A 44 2.07 8.25 25.38
N PHE A 45 1.72 6.97 25.34
CA PHE A 45 1.11 6.35 24.17
C PHE A 45 -0.19 5.66 24.61
N GLU A 46 -1.23 5.78 23.82
CA GLU A 46 -2.58 5.27 24.09
C GLU A 46 -2.95 4.24 23.00
N PRO A 47 -2.52 2.97 23.11
CA PRO A 47 -2.68 1.93 22.08
C PRO A 47 -4.15 1.67 21.68
N GLU A 48 -5.09 1.93 22.57
CA GLU A 48 -6.51 1.80 22.35
C GLU A 48 -7.06 2.85 21.38
N GLN A 49 -6.36 3.98 21.20
CA GLN A 49 -6.73 5.02 20.23
C GLN A 49 -6.34 4.63 18.81
N VAL A 50 -5.33 3.77 18.63
CA VAL A 50 -4.98 3.21 17.32
C VAL A 50 -5.99 2.12 16.98
N LYS A 51 -7.07 2.51 16.30
CA LYS A 51 -8.13 1.60 15.83
C LYS A 51 -7.78 1.06 14.44
N ARG A 52 -8.23 -0.15 14.11
CA ARG A 52 -8.19 -0.63 12.72
C ARG A 52 -8.99 0.33 11.82
N GLY A 53 -8.47 0.66 10.65
CA GLY A 53 -8.96 1.73 9.78
C GLY A 53 -8.39 3.11 10.07
N SER A 54 -7.73 3.35 11.22
CA SER A 54 -7.13 4.66 11.53
C SER A 54 -6.02 4.98 10.54
N ILE A 55 -5.94 6.23 10.10
CA ILE A 55 -4.81 6.70 9.33
C ILE A 55 -3.76 7.21 10.30
N VAL A 56 -2.53 6.73 10.16
CA VAL A 56 -1.42 7.03 11.04
C VAL A 56 -0.30 7.71 10.27
N ILE A 57 0.32 8.69 10.91
CA ILE A 57 1.59 9.28 10.49
C ILE A 57 2.68 8.51 11.21
N ILE A 58 3.63 7.96 10.47
CA ILE A 58 4.79 7.29 11.05
C ILE A 58 6.09 7.99 10.70
N THR A 59 7.09 7.85 11.58
CA THR A 59 8.50 8.17 11.27
C THR A 59 9.16 6.98 10.59
N GLY A 60 9.95 7.24 9.54
CA GLY A 60 10.72 6.21 8.84
C GLY A 60 11.93 5.66 9.62
N ASP A 61 12.22 6.23 10.78
CA ASP A 61 13.40 5.88 11.57
C ASP A 61 13.43 4.40 11.96
N GLN A 62 14.56 3.73 11.70
CA GLN A 62 14.77 2.30 11.98
C GLN A 62 13.79 1.33 11.28
N LEU A 63 13.03 1.77 10.28
CA LEU A 63 12.09 0.91 9.52
C LEU A 63 12.70 0.29 8.25
N GLY A 64 14.00 0.46 8.01
CA GLY A 64 14.67 -0.10 6.83
C GLY A 64 14.34 0.61 5.51
N PHE A 65 13.69 1.78 5.55
CA PHE A 65 13.59 2.67 4.40
C PHE A 65 14.96 3.24 4.04
N SER A 66 15.23 3.41 2.74
CA SER A 66 16.36 4.21 2.27
C SER A 66 16.07 5.70 2.43
N ASP A 67 17.11 6.50 2.67
CA ASP A 67 17.03 7.96 2.67
C ASP A 67 15.91 8.52 3.58
N VAL A 68 15.97 8.16 4.86
CA VAL A 68 15.00 8.60 5.88
C VAL A 68 15.38 9.91 6.56
N ASP A 69 16.63 10.34 6.39
CA ASP A 69 17.13 11.57 6.95
C ASP A 69 16.62 12.77 6.15
N THR A 70 16.27 13.82 6.86
CA THR A 70 15.81 15.08 6.26
C THR A 70 16.23 16.22 7.16
N THR A 71 16.16 17.45 6.66
CA THR A 71 16.45 18.65 7.45
C THR A 71 15.19 19.48 7.63
N TYR A 72 14.93 19.85 8.87
CA TYR A 72 13.88 20.76 9.25
C TYR A 72 14.37 22.20 9.16
N PHE A 73 13.62 23.03 8.42
CA PHE A 73 14.02 24.39 8.02
C PHE A 73 15.40 24.46 7.36
N GLY A 74 15.89 23.35 6.79
CA GLY A 74 17.23 23.26 6.22
C GLY A 74 18.38 23.17 7.23
N ILE A 75 18.12 23.18 8.55
CA ILE A 75 19.18 23.32 9.56
C ILE A 75 19.11 22.33 10.73
N PHE A 76 17.94 21.75 11.04
CA PHE A 76 17.81 20.79 12.14
C PHE A 76 17.64 19.37 11.58
N PRO A 77 18.37 18.36 12.07
CA PRO A 77 18.17 16.99 11.62
C PRO A 77 16.76 16.51 11.95
N GLY A 78 16.17 15.74 11.04
CA GLY A 78 14.82 15.19 11.16
C GLY A 78 14.69 13.88 10.40
N LYS A 79 13.53 13.25 10.55
CA LYS A 79 13.18 11.99 9.88
C LYS A 79 11.95 12.18 9.00
N ARG A 80 11.97 11.57 7.80
CA ARG A 80 10.84 11.56 6.87
C ARG A 80 9.62 10.93 7.52
N ARG A 81 8.45 11.46 7.16
CA ARG A 81 7.15 11.03 7.67
C ARG A 81 6.36 10.37 6.56
N TYR A 82 5.66 9.30 6.91
CA TYR A 82 4.83 8.53 5.99
C TYR A 82 3.42 8.44 6.54
N VAL A 83 2.43 8.45 5.66
CA VAL A 83 1.02 8.28 6.01
C VAL A 83 0.58 6.90 5.54
N LYS A 84 -0.03 6.11 6.43
CA LYS A 84 -0.52 4.76 6.16
C LYS A 84 -1.80 4.48 6.93
N ARG A 85 -2.57 3.47 6.51
CA ARG A 85 -3.74 2.98 7.23
C ARG A 85 -3.37 1.82 8.13
N CYS A 86 -3.79 1.88 9.39
CA CYS A 86 -3.67 0.79 10.34
C CYS A 86 -4.69 -0.29 10.00
N VAL A 87 -4.20 -1.42 9.49
CA VAL A 87 -5.04 -2.56 9.09
C VAL A 87 -5.20 -3.56 10.24
N ALA A 88 -4.11 -3.82 10.96
CA ALA A 88 -4.09 -4.76 12.08
C ALA A 88 -3.21 -4.25 13.22
N LYS A 89 -3.55 -4.65 14.45
CA LYS A 89 -2.89 -4.28 15.70
C LYS A 89 -2.07 -5.44 16.24
N GLY A 90 -1.21 -5.15 17.23
CA GLY A 90 -0.40 -6.17 17.88
C GLY A 90 -1.23 -7.26 18.53
N GLY A 91 -0.95 -8.51 18.19
CA GLY A 91 -1.73 -9.68 18.59
C GLY A 91 -2.80 -10.11 17.59
N ASP A 92 -3.09 -9.33 16.54
CA ASP A 92 -4.01 -9.77 15.50
C ASP A 92 -3.37 -10.85 14.61
N THR A 93 -4.19 -11.75 14.07
CA THR A 93 -3.80 -12.63 12.98
C THR A 93 -4.71 -12.37 11.78
N ILE A 94 -4.13 -12.05 10.61
CA ILE A 94 -4.91 -11.70 9.42
C ILE A 94 -4.63 -12.60 8.21
N TYR A 95 -5.61 -12.72 7.31
CA TYR A 95 -5.54 -13.51 6.09
C TYR A 95 -6.15 -12.73 4.92
N PHE A 96 -5.51 -12.75 3.76
CA PHE A 96 -5.94 -12.01 2.58
C PHE A 96 -6.69 -12.93 1.62
N TYR A 97 -7.91 -12.55 1.26
CA TYR A 97 -8.72 -13.29 0.29
C TYR A 97 -9.54 -12.34 -0.55
N GLY A 98 -9.47 -12.51 -1.86
CA GLY A 98 -10.26 -11.76 -2.81
C GLY A 98 -10.15 -10.25 -2.63
N GLY A 99 -8.98 -9.71 -2.33
CA GLY A 99 -8.81 -8.28 -2.06
C GLY A 99 -9.40 -7.78 -0.73
N LYS A 100 -9.96 -8.67 0.11
CA LYS A 100 -10.42 -8.37 1.47
C LYS A 100 -9.47 -8.94 2.52
N ILE A 101 -9.62 -8.47 3.75
CA ILE A 101 -8.86 -8.94 4.91
C ILE A 101 -9.82 -9.57 5.90
N TYR A 102 -9.50 -10.82 6.26
CA TYR A 102 -10.15 -11.57 7.33
C TYR A 102 -9.18 -11.66 8.49
N GLY A 103 -9.68 -11.70 9.72
CA GLY A 103 -8.77 -11.82 10.86
C GLY A 103 -9.45 -12.26 12.13
N ILE A 104 -8.60 -12.57 13.09
CA ILE A 104 -8.97 -12.74 14.50
C ILE A 104 -8.09 -11.82 15.34
N ASP A 105 -8.64 -11.29 16.42
CA ASP A 105 -7.89 -10.45 17.35
C ASP A 105 -7.01 -11.28 18.28
N ARG A 106 -6.37 -10.60 19.24
CA ARG A 106 -5.51 -11.23 20.25
C ARG A 106 -6.22 -12.33 21.04
N ASP A 107 -7.51 -12.15 21.29
CA ASP A 107 -8.37 -13.03 22.08
C ASP A 107 -9.09 -14.06 21.19
N GLU A 108 -8.65 -14.20 19.93
CA GLU A 108 -9.19 -15.09 18.90
C GLU A 108 -10.63 -14.78 18.48
N ASN A 109 -11.14 -13.60 18.80
CA ASN A 109 -12.45 -13.16 18.32
C ASN A 109 -12.34 -12.72 16.85
N PRO A 110 -13.33 -13.06 16.00
CA PRO A 110 -13.38 -12.57 14.63
C PRO A 110 -13.29 -11.04 14.53
N ILE A 111 -12.44 -10.56 13.63
CA ILE A 111 -12.38 -9.15 13.26
C ILE A 111 -13.35 -8.95 12.09
N GLU A 112 -14.47 -8.29 12.34
CA GLU A 112 -15.40 -7.83 11.29
C GLU A 112 -14.72 -6.80 10.37
N GLU A 113 -15.19 -6.66 9.11
CA GLU A 113 -14.57 -5.86 8.03
C GLU A 113 -13.91 -4.57 8.56
N ALA A 114 -12.61 -4.65 8.84
CA ALA A 114 -11.92 -3.63 9.60
C ALA A 114 -11.56 -2.40 8.75
N VAL A 115 -11.48 -2.61 7.43
CA VAL A 115 -11.10 -1.61 6.43
C VAL A 115 -11.81 -1.94 5.11
N SER A 116 -12.47 -0.95 4.52
CA SER A 116 -13.30 -1.08 3.31
C SER A 116 -12.51 -0.86 2.00
N ILE A 117 -11.19 -1.07 2.01
CA ILE A 117 -10.31 -0.85 0.87
C ILE A 117 -9.72 -2.18 0.43
N GLU A 118 -9.48 -2.30 -0.87
CA GLU A 118 -8.89 -3.49 -1.43
C GLU A 118 -7.41 -3.63 -1.07
N HIS A 119 -7.05 -4.83 -0.60
CA HIS A 119 -5.70 -5.12 -0.15
C HIS A 119 -5.12 -6.32 -0.88
N ILE A 120 -3.91 -6.12 -1.42
CA ILE A 120 -3.08 -7.18 -1.97
C ILE A 120 -1.90 -7.41 -1.01
N PRO A 121 -1.67 -8.64 -0.53
CA PRO A 121 -0.65 -8.93 0.49
C PRO A 121 0.79 -8.69 0.04
N PHE A 122 1.07 -8.53 -1.24
CA PHE A 122 2.41 -8.28 -1.76
C PHE A 122 2.34 -7.48 -3.06
N ILE A 123 3.44 -6.81 -3.37
CA ILE A 123 3.61 -6.11 -4.65
C ILE A 123 4.27 -7.01 -5.71
N THR A 124 5.03 -8.01 -5.31
CA THR A 124 5.61 -9.03 -6.19
C THR A 124 5.66 -10.36 -5.43
N PHE A 125 5.63 -11.49 -6.15
CA PHE A 125 5.74 -12.79 -5.49
C PHE A 125 7.12 -13.06 -4.87
N GLU A 126 8.19 -12.47 -5.42
CA GLU A 126 9.57 -12.78 -5.05
C GLU A 126 9.98 -12.29 -3.66
N GLY A 127 9.38 -11.21 -3.17
CA GLY A 127 9.73 -10.61 -1.87
C GLY A 127 11.19 -10.11 -1.80
N LYS A 128 11.68 -9.87 -0.58
CA LYS A 128 13.08 -9.51 -0.31
C LYS A 128 13.91 -10.78 -0.16
N ARG A 129 15.12 -10.80 -0.75
CA ARG A 129 16.00 -11.97 -0.78
C ARG A 129 17.30 -11.66 -0.07
N VAL A 130 17.76 -12.58 0.78
CA VAL A 130 19.06 -12.49 1.48
C VAL A 130 19.84 -13.76 1.20
N GLU A 131 20.98 -13.62 0.52
CA GLU A 131 21.92 -14.73 0.29
C GLU A 131 22.93 -14.81 1.44
N GLN A 132 23.14 -16.03 1.93
CA GLN A 132 24.10 -16.36 2.98
C GLN A 132 24.96 -17.54 2.53
N ILE A 133 26.25 -17.44 2.77
CA ILE A 133 27.20 -18.53 2.54
C ILE A 133 27.55 -19.13 3.90
N THR A 134 27.11 -20.37 4.12
CA THR A 134 27.41 -21.09 5.36
C THR A 134 28.63 -21.98 5.14
N ARG A 135 29.66 -21.82 5.97
CA ARG A 135 30.83 -22.69 6.00
C ARG A 135 30.63 -23.78 7.06
N SER A 136 30.40 -25.01 6.63
CA SER A 136 30.64 -26.17 7.50
C SER A 136 32.09 -26.64 7.33
N SER A 137 32.60 -27.43 8.27
CA SER A 137 34.00 -27.89 8.29
C SER A 137 34.41 -28.77 7.11
N ARG A 138 33.48 -29.16 6.22
CA ARG A 138 33.77 -29.93 5.00
C ARG A 138 33.10 -29.42 3.72
N ASP A 139 32.07 -28.58 3.79
CA ASP A 139 31.29 -28.16 2.62
C ASP A 139 30.78 -26.71 2.69
N LEU A 140 30.71 -26.05 1.53
CA LEU A 140 30.16 -24.70 1.32
C LEU A 140 28.71 -24.80 0.83
N ASP A 141 27.76 -24.43 1.69
CA ASP A 141 26.35 -24.32 1.30
C ASP A 141 26.00 -22.87 0.96
N ARG A 142 25.25 -22.69 -0.13
CA ARG A 142 24.61 -21.39 -0.45
C ARG A 142 23.15 -21.45 -0.04
N THR A 143 22.75 -20.54 0.84
CA THR A 143 21.37 -20.44 1.31
C THR A 143 20.78 -19.09 0.92
N VAL A 144 19.59 -19.12 0.33
CA VAL A 144 18.78 -17.92 0.08
C VAL A 144 17.56 -17.97 0.98
N ILE A 145 17.33 -16.91 1.73
CA ILE A 145 16.12 -16.73 2.55
C ILE A 145 15.23 -15.69 1.86
N LEU A 146 13.98 -16.07 1.65
CA LEU A 146 12.91 -15.24 1.10
C LEU A 146 12.08 -14.65 2.23
N TYR A 147 11.94 -13.33 2.19
CA TYR A 147 11.20 -12.55 3.15
C TYR A 147 9.99 -11.90 2.48
N HIS A 148 8.83 -12.03 3.11
CA HIS A 148 7.64 -11.24 2.81
C HIS A 148 7.19 -10.52 4.07
N MET A 149 6.79 -9.26 3.94
CA MET A 149 6.51 -8.39 5.09
C MET A 149 7.64 -8.41 6.15
N ASN A 150 8.89 -8.47 5.66
CA ASN A 150 10.11 -8.61 6.47
C ASN A 150 10.13 -9.82 7.44
N ILE A 151 9.32 -10.85 7.16
CA ILE A 151 9.28 -12.13 7.88
C ILE A 151 9.85 -13.20 6.96
N PRO A 152 10.81 -14.03 7.44
CA PRO A 152 11.32 -15.14 6.64
C PRO A 152 10.22 -16.18 6.47
N ILE A 153 9.87 -16.50 5.22
CA ILE A 153 8.84 -17.52 4.93
C ILE A 153 9.31 -18.64 4.00
N GLY A 154 10.40 -18.42 3.26
CA GLY A 154 11.00 -19.42 2.37
C GLY A 154 12.51 -19.50 2.55
N LYS A 155 13.07 -20.70 2.40
CA LYS A 155 14.51 -20.96 2.43
C LYS A 155 14.87 -21.97 1.36
N ILE A 156 15.88 -21.61 0.58
CA ILE A 156 16.41 -22.42 -0.51
C ILE A 156 17.87 -22.67 -0.19
N THR A 157 18.25 -23.93 0.00
CA THR A 157 19.64 -24.33 0.24
C THR A 157 20.14 -25.14 -0.95
N VAL A 158 21.31 -24.76 -1.47
CA VAL A 158 21.98 -25.47 -2.55
C VAL A 158 23.25 -26.10 -2.03
N THR A 159 23.25 -27.42 -2.04
CA THR A 159 24.38 -28.25 -1.61
C THR A 159 25.54 -28.14 -2.62
N PRO A 160 26.77 -28.53 -2.25
CA PRO A 160 27.90 -28.59 -3.18
C PRO A 160 27.65 -29.50 -4.39
N THR A 161 26.87 -30.56 -4.18
CA THR A 161 26.45 -31.49 -5.25
C THR A 161 25.42 -30.87 -6.21
N GLY A 162 24.90 -29.67 -5.91
CA GLY A 162 23.91 -28.95 -6.71
C GLY A 162 22.46 -29.34 -6.44
N THR A 163 22.19 -30.11 -5.38
CA THR A 163 20.84 -30.45 -4.93
C THR A 163 20.20 -29.22 -4.30
N ILE A 164 18.94 -28.95 -4.64
CA ILE A 164 18.14 -27.90 -4.00
C ILE A 164 17.27 -28.52 -2.91
N VAL A 165 17.35 -27.95 -1.71
CA VAL A 165 16.45 -28.21 -0.59
C VAL A 165 15.64 -26.96 -0.34
N SER A 166 14.32 -27.06 -0.50
CA SER A 166 13.39 -25.95 -0.33
C SER A 166 12.53 -26.17 0.91
N GLN A 167 12.48 -25.16 1.76
CA GLN A 167 11.82 -25.19 3.05
C GLN A 167 10.96 -23.95 3.28
N VAL A 168 9.83 -24.12 3.92
CA VAL A 168 8.96 -23.03 4.38
C VAL A 168 9.11 -22.82 5.89
N PHE A 169 8.90 -21.59 6.34
CA PHE A 169 8.97 -21.25 7.77
C PHE A 169 7.62 -21.47 8.44
N THR A 170 7.61 -22.29 9.48
CA THR A 170 6.42 -22.75 10.20
C THR A 170 6.53 -22.37 11.67
N GLN A 171 5.46 -22.53 12.44
CA GLN A 171 5.54 -22.36 13.90
C GLN A 171 6.56 -23.33 14.55
N ASP A 172 6.76 -24.51 13.95
CA ASP A 172 7.73 -25.53 14.38
C ASP A 172 9.12 -25.37 13.71
N GLY A 173 9.40 -24.21 13.11
CA GLY A 173 10.64 -23.91 12.38
C GLY A 173 10.60 -24.31 10.91
N TRP A 174 11.78 -24.50 10.30
CA TRP A 174 11.90 -24.80 8.86
C TRP A 174 11.46 -26.23 8.52
N LYS A 175 10.50 -26.38 7.62
CA LYS A 175 10.00 -27.69 7.11
C LYS A 175 10.10 -27.76 5.60
N SER A 176 10.36 -28.94 5.05
CA SER A 176 10.39 -29.11 3.58
C SER A 176 9.04 -28.77 2.96
N GLU A 177 9.07 -28.12 1.80
CA GLU A 177 7.84 -27.83 1.04
C GLU A 177 7.20 -29.14 0.54
N ASN A 178 5.91 -29.32 0.81
CA ASN A 178 5.05 -30.34 0.23
C ASN A 178 3.82 -29.73 -0.49
N LEU A 179 3.72 -29.97 -1.79
CA LEU A 179 2.70 -29.36 -2.63
C LEU A 179 1.35 -30.11 -2.61
N ALA A 180 1.17 -31.08 -1.71
CA ALA A 180 -0.08 -31.81 -1.53
C ALA A 180 -1.16 -30.97 -0.84
N ALA A 181 -2.42 -31.13 -1.26
CA ALA A 181 -3.56 -30.41 -0.72
C ALA A 181 -3.81 -30.75 0.77
N GLY A 182 -4.15 -29.73 1.57
CA GLY A 182 -4.66 -29.90 2.94
C GLY A 182 -3.62 -30.18 4.04
N ALA A 183 -2.33 -30.19 3.71
CA ALA A 183 -1.30 -30.55 4.66
C ALA A 183 -0.60 -29.28 5.22
N TYR A 184 -0.59 -29.16 6.55
CA TYR A 184 -0.06 -27.98 7.26
C TYR A 184 1.45 -28.07 7.47
N PRO A 185 2.18 -26.94 7.36
CA PRO A 185 2.13 -25.97 6.28
C PRO A 185 3.06 -26.45 5.17
N GLN A 186 2.48 -26.76 4.02
CA GLN A 186 3.23 -27.54 3.04
C GLN A 186 3.53 -26.77 1.75
N ALA A 187 2.94 -25.61 1.45
CA ALA A 187 3.36 -24.82 0.28
C ALA A 187 3.61 -23.34 0.58
N PHE A 188 4.59 -22.73 -0.10
CA PHE A 188 4.89 -21.30 0.00
C PHE A 188 3.68 -20.41 -0.33
N SER A 189 2.87 -20.82 -1.32
CA SER A 189 1.66 -20.10 -1.74
C SER A 189 0.54 -20.05 -0.71
N GLN A 190 0.55 -20.91 0.32
CA GLN A 190 -0.52 -20.95 1.32
C GLN A 190 -0.39 -19.85 2.38
N PHE A 191 0.79 -19.26 2.55
CA PHE A 191 0.99 -18.21 3.55
C PHE A 191 0.17 -16.97 3.20
N TRP A 192 -0.63 -16.51 4.16
CA TRP A 192 -1.33 -15.22 4.16
C TRP A 192 -2.25 -15.02 2.95
N GLY A 193 -2.64 -16.11 2.29
CA GLY A 193 -3.48 -16.07 1.10
C GLY A 193 -2.75 -15.72 -0.19
N ILE A 194 -1.42 -15.93 -0.25
CA ILE A 194 -0.63 -15.59 -1.45
C ILE A 194 -1.15 -16.26 -2.72
N GLY A 195 -1.56 -17.52 -2.63
CA GLY A 195 -2.11 -18.29 -3.74
C GLY A 195 -3.46 -17.79 -4.26
N ASN A 196 -4.15 -16.89 -3.55
CA ASN A 196 -5.45 -16.34 -3.98
C ASN A 196 -5.30 -15.23 -5.03
N PHE A 197 -4.07 -14.80 -5.34
CA PHE A 197 -3.80 -13.69 -6.23
C PHE A 197 -2.89 -14.11 -7.38
N ALA A 198 -3.11 -13.48 -8.53
CA ALA A 198 -2.27 -13.54 -9.70
C ALA A 198 -1.78 -12.13 -10.05
N ILE A 199 -0.62 -12.05 -10.71
CA ILE A 199 -0.21 -10.83 -11.43
C ILE A 199 -0.61 -11.04 -12.89
N SER A 200 -1.29 -10.06 -13.48
CA SER A 200 -1.88 -10.17 -14.80
C SER A 200 -1.22 -9.23 -15.80
N LYS A 201 -1.07 -9.71 -17.04
CA LYS A 201 -0.58 -8.96 -18.18
C LYS A 201 -1.57 -9.09 -19.32
N PHE A 202 -1.91 -7.98 -19.98
CA PHE A 202 -2.77 -7.99 -21.15
C PHE A 202 -1.97 -8.43 -22.38
N VAL A 203 -2.47 -9.37 -23.16
CA VAL A 203 -1.77 -9.94 -24.32
C VAL A 203 -2.74 -10.04 -25.50
N THR A 204 -2.31 -9.61 -26.70
CA THR A 204 -3.14 -9.81 -27.91
C THR A 204 -3.02 -11.23 -28.44
N LYS A 205 -3.94 -11.64 -29.32
CA LYS A 205 -3.97 -12.99 -29.90
C LYS A 205 -2.67 -13.35 -30.63
N GLU A 206 -2.04 -12.37 -31.29
CA GLU A 206 -0.81 -12.51 -32.06
C GLU A 206 0.42 -12.72 -31.17
N GLU A 207 0.34 -12.29 -29.91
CA GLU A 207 1.43 -12.34 -28.94
C GLU A 207 1.39 -13.61 -28.07
N LEU A 208 0.35 -14.43 -28.22
CA LEU A 208 0.19 -15.65 -27.42
C LEU A 208 1.32 -16.65 -27.70
N PRO A 209 1.99 -17.17 -26.66
CA PRO A 209 2.98 -18.21 -26.84
C PRO A 209 2.31 -19.54 -27.21
N LYS A 210 3.07 -20.47 -27.81
CA LYS A 210 2.57 -21.79 -28.22
C LYS A 210 1.94 -22.59 -27.07
N GLU A 211 2.45 -22.42 -25.85
CA GLU A 211 1.93 -23.05 -24.64
C GLU A 211 0.53 -22.55 -24.25
N ALA A 212 0.10 -21.39 -24.74
CA ALA A 212 -1.24 -20.85 -24.53
C ALA A 212 -2.29 -21.46 -25.47
N ALA A 213 -1.90 -22.33 -26.42
CA ALA A 213 -2.80 -22.97 -27.38
C ALA A 213 -4.06 -23.61 -26.75
N PRO A 214 -3.98 -24.27 -25.57
CA PRO A 214 -5.18 -24.82 -24.92
C PRO A 214 -6.20 -23.75 -24.52
N TYR A 215 -5.77 -22.52 -24.24
CA TYR A 215 -6.62 -21.43 -23.77
C TYR A 215 -7.23 -20.61 -24.91
N GLN A 216 -6.86 -20.90 -26.16
CA GLN A 216 -7.33 -20.12 -27.30
C GLN A 216 -8.80 -20.42 -27.61
N THR A 217 -9.59 -19.37 -27.75
CA THR A 217 -10.97 -19.45 -28.25
C THR A 217 -11.11 -18.66 -29.55
N LYS A 218 -12.08 -19.03 -30.40
CA LYS A 218 -12.26 -18.36 -31.70
C LYS A 218 -12.70 -16.90 -31.51
N GLU A 219 -13.58 -16.66 -30.55
CA GLU A 219 -14.22 -15.38 -30.27
C GLU A 219 -13.35 -14.42 -29.42
N ALA A 220 -12.23 -14.89 -28.85
CA ALA A 220 -11.35 -14.04 -28.04
C ALA A 220 -10.72 -12.92 -28.88
N LEU A 221 -10.85 -11.69 -28.38
CA LEU A 221 -10.15 -10.51 -28.90
C LEU A 221 -8.75 -10.37 -28.29
N ALA A 222 -8.61 -10.71 -27.01
CA ALA A 222 -7.37 -10.62 -26.26
C ALA A 222 -7.38 -11.63 -25.09
N TYR A 223 -6.32 -11.61 -24.27
CA TYR A 223 -6.16 -12.50 -23.13
C TYR A 223 -5.53 -11.76 -21.96
N LEU A 224 -5.86 -12.18 -20.74
CA LEU A 224 -5.01 -11.92 -19.58
C LEU A 224 -4.08 -13.11 -19.38
N GLU A 225 -2.76 -12.90 -19.51
CA GLU A 225 -1.74 -13.82 -19.03
C GLU A 225 -1.60 -13.63 -17.52
N LEU A 226 -1.83 -14.70 -16.76
CA LEU A 226 -1.77 -14.71 -15.31
C LEU A 226 -0.54 -15.50 -14.85
N ILE A 227 0.31 -14.88 -14.03
CA ILE A 227 1.26 -15.62 -13.18
C ILE A 227 0.68 -15.78 -11.79
N HIS A 228 0.70 -17.00 -11.27
CA HIS A 228 0.06 -17.33 -10.00
C HIS A 228 0.78 -18.47 -9.28
N THR A 229 0.32 -18.72 -8.05
CA THR A 229 0.71 -19.85 -7.20
C THR A 229 2.23 -20.04 -7.12
N PRO A 230 2.97 -19.07 -6.56
CA PRO A 230 4.42 -19.17 -6.43
C PRO A 230 4.81 -20.34 -5.52
N THR A 231 5.80 -21.12 -5.93
CA THR A 231 6.39 -22.21 -5.15
C THR A 231 7.91 -22.05 -5.08
N LEU A 232 8.55 -22.67 -4.08
CA LEU A 232 10.00 -22.65 -4.00
C LEU A 232 10.59 -23.53 -5.13
N PRO A 233 11.78 -23.19 -5.65
CA PRO A 233 12.42 -24.00 -6.69
C PRO A 233 12.79 -25.38 -6.16
N SER A 234 12.55 -26.42 -6.96
CA SER A 234 12.92 -27.80 -6.63
C SER A 234 14.06 -28.36 -7.49
N LYS A 235 14.49 -27.62 -8.53
CA LYS A 235 15.51 -28.06 -9.51
C LYS A 235 16.41 -26.90 -9.93
N ARG A 236 17.67 -27.20 -10.24
CA ARG A 236 18.77 -26.24 -10.48
C ARG A 236 18.65 -25.44 -11.78
N LYS A 237 17.50 -25.46 -12.46
CA LYS A 237 17.32 -24.77 -13.75
C LYS A 237 17.54 -23.25 -13.65
N ASN A 238 17.38 -22.66 -12.47
CA ASN A 238 17.52 -21.22 -12.25
C ASN A 238 18.74 -20.92 -11.37
N ILE A 239 19.77 -20.30 -11.95
CA ILE A 239 20.95 -19.79 -11.22
C ILE A 239 20.57 -18.67 -10.23
N ASN A 240 19.39 -18.07 -10.42
CA ASN A 240 18.96 -16.85 -9.72
C ASN A 240 18.03 -17.09 -8.51
N TYR A 241 17.82 -18.35 -8.10
CA TYR A 241 16.94 -18.72 -6.97
C TYR A 241 15.54 -18.09 -7.02
N LEU A 242 15.03 -17.85 -8.24
CA LEU A 242 13.72 -17.25 -8.47
C LEU A 242 12.61 -18.23 -8.08
N LEU A 243 11.52 -17.71 -7.55
CA LEU A 243 10.32 -18.51 -7.30
C LEU A 243 9.83 -19.11 -8.62
N GLN A 244 9.26 -20.31 -8.52
CA GLN A 244 8.58 -20.93 -9.64
C GLN A 244 7.13 -20.49 -9.62
N THR A 245 6.68 -19.82 -10.66
CA THR A 245 5.26 -19.46 -10.85
C THR A 245 4.62 -20.39 -11.86
N LYS A 246 3.29 -20.44 -11.83
CA LYS A 246 2.46 -21.07 -12.85
C LYS A 246 1.93 -19.99 -13.80
N ARG A 247 1.73 -20.34 -15.06
CA ARG A 247 1.17 -19.47 -16.09
C ARG A 247 -0.12 -20.04 -16.64
N THR A 248 -1.13 -19.20 -16.75
CA THR A 248 -2.43 -19.53 -17.35
C THR A 248 -2.97 -18.31 -18.11
N TRP A 249 -3.95 -18.52 -18.98
CA TRP A 249 -4.54 -17.46 -19.80
C TRP A 249 -6.06 -17.54 -19.72
N ILE A 250 -6.72 -16.39 -19.58
CA ILE A 250 -8.18 -16.28 -19.68
C ILE A 250 -8.52 -15.37 -20.86
N SER A 251 -9.46 -15.83 -21.70
CA SER A 251 -9.88 -15.11 -22.91
C SER A 251 -10.74 -13.90 -22.56
N LEU A 252 -10.52 -12.80 -23.28
CA LEU A 252 -11.29 -11.57 -23.18
C LEU A 252 -12.04 -11.34 -24.50
N ASP A 253 -13.35 -11.09 -24.40
CA ASP A 253 -14.15 -10.54 -25.49
C ASP A 253 -14.24 -9.00 -25.39
N GLN A 254 -15.16 -8.41 -26.15
CA GLN A 254 -15.38 -6.97 -26.16
C GLN A 254 -15.88 -6.41 -24.82
N GLU A 255 -16.81 -7.09 -24.16
CA GLU A 255 -17.38 -6.64 -22.89
C GLU A 255 -16.32 -6.64 -21.79
N HIS A 256 -15.48 -7.68 -21.75
CA HIS A 256 -14.34 -7.77 -20.84
C HIS A 256 -13.32 -6.66 -21.10
N CYS A 257 -12.99 -6.38 -22.38
CA CYS A 257 -12.07 -5.30 -22.73
C CYS A 257 -12.64 -3.93 -22.31
N ASP A 258 -13.94 -3.70 -22.46
CA ASP A 258 -14.58 -2.47 -22.04
C ASP A 258 -14.72 -2.36 -20.50
N ALA A 259 -14.92 -3.47 -19.81
CA ALA A 259 -14.85 -3.53 -18.35
C ALA A 259 -13.45 -3.16 -17.85
N LEU A 260 -12.39 -3.67 -18.49
CA LEU A 260 -11.01 -3.30 -18.19
C LEU A 260 -10.75 -1.81 -18.43
N LYS A 261 -11.25 -1.23 -19.53
CA LYS A 261 -11.15 0.23 -19.76
C LYS A 261 -11.79 1.02 -18.63
N LYS A 262 -12.99 0.61 -18.18
CA LYS A 262 -13.72 1.22 -17.05
C LYS A 262 -13.05 0.95 -15.69
N ALA A 263 -12.13 0.00 -15.60
CA ALA A 263 -11.39 -0.33 -14.39
C ALA A 263 -9.98 0.31 -14.36
N LEU A 264 -9.55 0.96 -15.44
CA LEU A 264 -8.20 1.54 -15.51
C LEU A 264 -7.96 2.54 -14.38
N TYR A 265 -6.87 2.36 -13.67
CA TYR A 265 -6.34 3.34 -12.74
C TYR A 265 -4.82 3.44 -12.87
N THR A 266 -4.28 4.62 -12.61
CA THR A 266 -2.84 4.89 -12.66
C THR A 266 -2.43 5.84 -11.53
N ALA A 267 -1.12 5.93 -11.28
CA ALA A 267 -0.54 7.08 -10.61
C ALA A 267 -0.59 8.28 -11.56
N ARG A 268 -0.19 9.44 -11.07
CA ARG A 268 0.05 10.58 -11.95
C ARG A 268 1.22 10.26 -12.88
N PHE A 269 1.10 10.71 -14.11
CA PHE A 269 2.15 10.64 -15.12
C PHE A 269 2.16 11.92 -15.94
N ILE A 270 3.30 12.23 -16.53
CA ILE A 270 3.53 13.41 -17.36
C ILE A 270 3.68 12.91 -18.79
N VAL A 271 2.93 13.51 -19.72
CA VAL A 271 3.13 13.30 -21.16
C VAL A 271 3.90 14.47 -21.72
N LYS A 272 4.92 14.17 -22.51
CA LYS A 272 5.71 15.13 -23.28
C LYS A 272 6.07 14.55 -24.64
N ASP A 273 5.69 15.22 -25.72
CA ASP A 273 5.96 14.82 -27.11
C ASP A 273 5.49 13.38 -27.44
N GLY A 274 4.35 12.96 -26.87
CA GLY A 274 3.80 11.61 -27.01
C GLY A 274 4.52 10.54 -26.18
N VAL A 275 5.36 10.92 -25.23
CA VAL A 275 6.06 10.00 -24.32
C VAL A 275 5.56 10.24 -22.90
N ALA A 276 5.20 9.17 -22.19
CA ALA A 276 4.82 9.24 -20.78
C ALA A 276 5.99 8.95 -19.84
N PHE A 277 6.01 9.70 -18.74
CA PHE A 277 6.94 9.60 -17.63
C PHE A 277 6.13 9.51 -16.34
N HIS A 278 6.56 8.69 -15.39
CA HIS A 278 5.92 8.70 -14.07
C HIS A 278 6.14 10.04 -13.36
N TYR A 279 5.12 10.50 -12.64
CA TYR A 279 5.18 11.76 -11.91
C TYR A 279 6.10 11.65 -10.68
N THR A 280 6.95 12.65 -10.45
CA THR A 280 7.63 12.83 -9.17
C THR A 280 7.37 14.24 -8.62
N PRO A 281 7.47 14.45 -7.29
CA PRO A 281 7.27 15.77 -6.69
C PRO A 281 8.12 16.87 -7.35
N ASP A 282 9.35 16.54 -7.75
CA ASP A 282 10.31 17.45 -8.39
C ASP A 282 10.12 17.58 -9.91
N GLY A 283 9.11 16.93 -10.50
CA GLY A 283 8.82 16.91 -11.94
C GLY A 283 9.08 15.54 -12.60
N ALA A 284 9.25 15.52 -13.93
CA ALA A 284 9.69 14.30 -14.63
C ALA A 284 11.17 14.06 -14.30
N SER A 285 11.52 12.94 -13.68
CA SER A 285 12.92 12.64 -13.39
C SER A 285 13.66 12.14 -14.64
N ALA A 286 14.83 12.71 -14.90
CA ALA A 286 15.72 12.34 -16.01
C ALA A 286 16.29 10.91 -15.90
N GLN A 287 16.09 10.22 -14.78
CA GLN A 287 16.49 8.83 -14.57
C GLN A 287 15.35 7.83 -14.78
N MET A 288 14.15 8.29 -15.15
CA MET A 288 12.97 7.44 -15.22
C MET A 288 12.87 6.68 -16.53
N GLU A 289 12.38 5.44 -16.41
CA GLU A 289 11.84 4.72 -17.55
C GLU A 289 10.69 5.54 -18.16
N SER A 290 10.62 5.52 -19.48
CA SER A 290 9.58 6.19 -20.24
C SER A 290 8.94 5.21 -21.20
N VAL A 291 7.68 5.49 -21.54
CA VAL A 291 6.89 4.63 -22.40
C VAL A 291 6.22 5.47 -23.48
N PHE A 292 6.16 4.91 -24.69
CA PHE A 292 5.55 5.60 -25.81
C PHE A 292 4.03 5.58 -25.64
N LEU A 293 3.43 6.76 -25.75
CA LEU A 293 2.00 6.93 -25.92
C LEU A 293 1.72 7.54 -27.29
N ASN A 294 0.46 7.80 -27.58
CA ASN A 294 0.05 8.46 -28.80
C ASN A 294 0.53 9.92 -28.84
N LYS A 295 1.22 10.33 -29.92
CA LYS A 295 1.64 11.73 -30.15
C LYS A 295 0.49 12.73 -30.28
N ALA A 296 -0.74 12.25 -30.50
CA ALA A 296 -1.93 13.09 -30.49
C ALA A 296 -2.34 13.54 -29.07
N ILE A 297 -1.79 12.90 -28.03
CA ILE A 297 -2.04 13.30 -26.63
C ILE A 297 -1.27 14.59 -26.35
N PRO A 298 -1.93 15.68 -25.93
CA PRO A 298 -1.26 16.92 -25.57
C PRO A 298 -0.29 16.75 -24.40
N ASP A 299 0.77 17.55 -24.37
CA ASP A 299 1.66 17.64 -23.22
C ASP A 299 0.89 18.06 -21.97
N GLY A 300 1.14 17.38 -20.85
CA GLY A 300 0.39 17.64 -19.62
C GLY A 300 0.66 16.60 -18.54
N CYS A 301 0.00 16.74 -17.39
CA CYS A 301 0.01 15.74 -16.33
C CYS A 301 -1.37 15.09 -16.25
N TYR A 302 -1.41 13.77 -16.24
CA TYR A 302 -2.63 12.99 -16.32
C TYR A 302 -2.68 11.88 -15.27
N GLU A 303 -3.88 11.42 -14.97
CA GLU A 303 -4.12 10.20 -14.18
C GLU A 303 -5.42 9.53 -14.63
N PHE A 304 -5.50 8.20 -14.49
CA PHE A 304 -6.75 7.46 -14.55
C PHE A 304 -7.21 7.04 -13.16
N PHE A 305 -8.52 7.09 -12.93
CA PHE A 305 -9.15 6.48 -11.76
C PHE A 305 -10.54 5.97 -12.14
N ASP A 306 -10.81 4.69 -11.91
CA ASP A 306 -12.05 4.01 -12.32
C ASP A 306 -12.41 4.28 -13.79
N GLY A 307 -11.41 4.18 -14.67
CA GLY A 307 -11.55 4.38 -16.11
C GLY A 307 -11.77 5.83 -16.53
N ILE A 308 -11.83 6.78 -15.61
CA ILE A 308 -11.98 8.21 -15.89
C ILE A 308 -10.60 8.85 -15.92
N ALA A 309 -10.28 9.56 -17.01
CA ALA A 309 -9.06 10.33 -17.16
C ALA A 309 -9.23 11.74 -16.60
N TYR A 310 -8.22 12.20 -15.88
CA TYR A 310 -8.14 13.56 -15.36
C TYR A 310 -6.85 14.22 -15.84
N GLU A 311 -6.94 15.48 -16.20
CA GLU A 311 -5.79 16.38 -16.33
C GLU A 311 -5.51 17.04 -14.98
N ILE A 312 -4.25 17.07 -14.59
CA ILE A 312 -3.78 17.64 -13.31
C ILE A 312 -3.11 18.98 -13.58
N GLY A 313 -3.78 20.04 -13.13
CA GLY A 313 -3.33 21.41 -13.24
C GLY A 313 -2.47 21.88 -12.06
N TRP A 314 -2.46 23.19 -11.89
CA TRP A 314 -1.67 23.87 -10.86
C TRP A 314 -2.06 23.40 -9.45
N GLU A 315 -1.05 23.17 -8.60
CA GLU A 315 -1.24 22.72 -7.20
C GLU A 315 -2.14 21.48 -7.00
N GLY A 316 -2.24 20.62 -8.03
CA GLY A 316 -2.95 19.35 -7.94
C GLY A 316 -4.45 19.41 -8.24
N THR A 317 -4.97 20.54 -8.74
CA THR A 317 -6.36 20.63 -9.20
C THR A 317 -6.62 19.66 -10.34
N SER A 318 -7.65 18.82 -10.22
CA SER A 318 -7.98 17.81 -11.23
C SER A 318 -9.18 18.21 -12.08
N HIS A 319 -9.07 18.07 -13.40
CA HIS A 319 -10.15 18.30 -14.35
C HIS A 319 -10.46 17.02 -15.11
N GLN A 320 -11.71 16.56 -15.05
CA GLN A 320 -12.13 15.39 -15.80
C GLN A 320 -12.07 15.66 -17.31
N LEU A 321 -11.47 14.74 -18.05
CA LEU A 321 -11.36 14.83 -19.50
C LEU A 321 -12.58 14.19 -20.20
N PRO A 322 -12.99 14.70 -21.37
CA PRO A 322 -14.03 14.07 -22.16
C PRO A 322 -13.54 12.74 -22.74
N ILE A 323 -14.45 11.77 -22.90
CA ILE A 323 -14.15 10.42 -23.45
C ILE A 323 -13.51 10.50 -24.85
N ALA A 324 -13.80 11.54 -25.62
CA ALA A 324 -13.19 11.79 -26.93
C ALA A 324 -11.71 12.19 -26.88
N HIS A 325 -11.16 12.48 -25.69
CA HIS A 325 -9.75 12.86 -25.54
C HIS A 325 -8.83 11.69 -25.94
N PRO A 326 -7.74 11.94 -26.71
CA PRO A 326 -6.85 10.88 -27.24
C PRO A 326 -6.10 10.08 -26.18
N ILE A 327 -6.17 10.48 -24.90
CA ILE A 327 -5.62 9.72 -23.76
C ILE A 327 -6.40 8.43 -23.51
N TYR A 328 -7.70 8.42 -23.84
CA TYR A 328 -8.53 7.24 -23.68
C TYR A 328 -8.12 6.18 -24.71
N PRO A 329 -8.03 4.90 -24.31
CA PRO A 329 -7.68 3.83 -25.25
C PRO A 329 -8.69 3.74 -26.39
N GLN A 330 -8.24 4.00 -27.63
CA GLN A 330 -9.07 3.92 -28.84
C GLN A 330 -9.00 2.53 -29.49
N THR A 331 -7.88 1.82 -29.31
CA THR A 331 -7.63 0.49 -29.85
C THR A 331 -7.28 -0.51 -28.74
N LEU A 332 -7.31 -1.81 -29.07
CA LEU A 332 -6.79 -2.86 -28.16
C LEU A 332 -5.31 -2.68 -27.85
N VAL A 333 -4.53 -2.12 -28.78
CA VAL A 333 -3.11 -1.84 -28.57
C VAL A 333 -2.94 -0.72 -27.55
N ASP A 334 -3.77 0.33 -27.61
CA ASP A 334 -3.74 1.41 -26.61
C ASP A 334 -4.13 0.89 -25.23
N LEU A 335 -5.17 0.06 -25.15
CA LEU A 335 -5.61 -0.57 -23.90
C LEU A 335 -4.50 -1.46 -23.34
N LYS A 336 -3.89 -2.32 -24.17
CA LYS A 336 -2.77 -3.16 -23.77
C LYS A 336 -1.64 -2.31 -23.20
N ASN A 337 -1.25 -1.25 -23.89
CA ASN A 337 -0.14 -0.40 -23.49
C ASN A 337 -0.43 0.26 -22.13
N LEU A 338 -1.58 0.94 -21.98
CA LEU A 338 -1.96 1.57 -20.70
C LEU A 338 -2.12 0.56 -19.55
N TYR A 339 -2.64 -0.63 -19.84
CA TYR A 339 -2.73 -1.70 -18.84
C TYR A 339 -1.33 -2.17 -18.42
N ASN A 340 -0.48 -2.53 -19.38
CA ASN A 340 0.82 -3.15 -19.17
C ASN A 340 1.93 -2.18 -18.76
N TYR A 341 1.79 -0.87 -18.98
CA TYR A 341 2.70 0.10 -18.38
C TYR A 341 2.53 0.19 -16.86
N GLY A 342 1.51 -0.47 -16.31
CA GLY A 342 1.31 -0.58 -14.87
C GLY A 342 0.87 0.75 -14.27
N ILE A 343 0.98 0.84 -12.95
CA ILE A 343 0.72 2.10 -12.26
C ILE A 343 1.93 3.05 -12.36
N GLU A 344 3.10 2.47 -12.60
CA GLU A 344 4.42 3.10 -12.60
C GLU A 344 4.84 3.69 -13.94
N PHE A 345 4.06 3.51 -15.01
CA PHE A 345 4.44 3.89 -16.38
C PHE A 345 5.85 3.42 -16.79
N SER A 346 6.16 2.17 -16.42
CA SER A 346 7.47 1.55 -16.63
C SER A 346 7.45 0.63 -17.86
N ARG A 347 8.61 0.51 -18.52
CA ARG A 347 8.72 -0.37 -19.69
C ARG A 347 8.94 -1.80 -19.21
N LEU A 348 7.97 -2.66 -19.46
CA LEU A 348 8.14 -4.08 -19.19
C LEU A 348 9.23 -4.68 -20.10
N SER A 349 10.21 -5.32 -19.47
CA SER A 349 11.02 -6.35 -20.11
C SER A 349 10.18 -7.61 -20.39
N ARG A 350 10.72 -8.53 -21.20
CA ARG A 350 10.01 -9.76 -21.58
C ARG A 350 9.53 -10.61 -20.39
N ASP A 351 10.28 -10.62 -19.29
CA ASP A 351 10.06 -11.47 -18.12
C ASP A 351 9.50 -10.71 -16.91
N THR A 352 9.16 -9.43 -17.07
CA THR A 352 8.56 -8.59 -16.01
C THR A 352 7.05 -8.46 -16.22
N TYR A 353 6.33 -8.35 -15.11
CA TYR A 353 4.88 -8.16 -15.08
C TYR A 353 4.56 -6.80 -14.50
N PRO A 354 3.47 -6.16 -14.96
CA PRO A 354 3.04 -4.90 -14.39
C PRO A 354 2.45 -5.13 -12.99
N SER A 355 2.42 -4.10 -12.15
CA SER A 355 1.73 -4.14 -10.84
C SER A 355 0.21 -4.11 -11.01
N ARG A 356 -0.32 -5.15 -11.66
CA ARG A 356 -1.73 -5.38 -11.99
C ARG A 356 -2.09 -6.75 -11.44
N TYR A 357 -3.02 -6.79 -10.50
CA TYR A 357 -3.38 -8.00 -9.79
C TYR A 357 -4.77 -8.45 -10.17
N SER A 358 -4.94 -9.77 -10.21
CA SER A 358 -6.19 -10.45 -10.48
C SER A 358 -6.44 -11.49 -9.41
N TYR A 359 -7.69 -11.71 -9.04
CA TYR A 359 -8.06 -12.63 -7.97
C TYR A 359 -9.54 -13.01 -8.07
N PHE A 360 -9.91 -14.10 -7.40
CA PHE A 360 -11.30 -14.48 -7.22
C PHE A 360 -11.86 -13.90 -5.92
N ARG A 361 -13.16 -13.57 -5.92
CA ARG A 361 -13.92 -13.23 -4.72
C ARG A 361 -15.35 -13.76 -4.91
N ASP A 362 -15.73 -14.74 -4.10
CA ASP A 362 -17.06 -15.33 -4.11
C ASP A 362 -17.47 -15.89 -5.50
N GLY A 363 -16.48 -16.45 -6.20
CA GLY A 363 -16.53 -17.04 -7.54
C GLY A 363 -16.48 -16.05 -8.71
N ASP A 364 -16.62 -14.76 -8.45
CA ASP A 364 -16.42 -13.70 -9.45
C ASP A 364 -14.90 -13.47 -9.64
N PHE A 365 -14.48 -13.10 -10.86
CA PHE A 365 -13.09 -12.78 -11.17
C PHE A 365 -12.89 -11.27 -11.22
N TYR A 366 -11.93 -10.77 -10.43
CA TYR A 366 -11.62 -9.35 -10.33
C TYR A 366 -10.25 -9.04 -10.92
N THR A 367 -10.11 -7.84 -11.43
CA THR A 367 -8.83 -7.26 -11.87
C THR A 367 -8.93 -5.74 -11.71
N LEU A 368 -7.87 -5.10 -11.22
CA LEU A 368 -7.89 -3.66 -10.89
C LEU A 368 -9.01 -3.27 -9.90
N GLY A 369 -9.36 -4.20 -9.02
CA GLY A 369 -10.43 -4.04 -8.04
C GLY A 369 -11.85 -3.95 -8.58
N LYS A 370 -12.04 -4.20 -9.88
CA LYS A 370 -13.36 -4.32 -10.51
C LYS A 370 -13.61 -5.74 -10.94
N ARG A 371 -14.87 -6.15 -10.88
CA ARG A 371 -15.33 -7.43 -11.41
C ARG A 371 -15.20 -7.40 -12.93
N ILE A 372 -14.50 -8.38 -13.49
CA ILE A 372 -14.33 -8.55 -14.93
C ILE A 372 -15.18 -9.73 -15.43
N PHE A 373 -15.19 -10.87 -14.71
CA PHE A 373 -16.04 -12.01 -15.04
C PHE A 373 -16.98 -12.34 -13.87
N GLU A 374 -18.19 -12.80 -14.20
CA GLU A 374 -19.19 -13.19 -13.21
C GLU A 374 -19.18 -14.70 -12.92
N ASN A 375 -19.50 -15.06 -11.68
CA ASN A 375 -19.65 -16.43 -11.20
C ASN A 375 -20.86 -17.10 -11.86
N LYS A 376 -20.66 -17.64 -13.08
CA LYS A 376 -21.53 -18.45 -13.96
C LYS A 376 -21.28 -18.18 -15.44
N GLU A 377 -20.51 -17.15 -15.75
CA GLU A 377 -20.14 -16.86 -17.12
C GLU A 377 -19.39 -18.04 -17.74
N SER A 378 -19.72 -18.39 -18.98
CA SER A 378 -19.19 -19.60 -19.64
C SER A 378 -17.68 -19.55 -19.80
N ALA A 379 -17.11 -18.39 -20.15
CA ALA A 379 -15.67 -18.24 -20.30
C ALA A 379 -14.92 -18.49 -18.99
N LEU A 380 -15.44 -17.99 -17.87
CA LEU A 380 -14.86 -18.24 -16.55
C LEU A 380 -15.00 -19.70 -16.12
N ALA A 381 -16.17 -20.31 -16.35
CA ALA A 381 -16.40 -21.71 -16.04
C ALA A 381 -15.48 -22.64 -16.84
N GLU A 382 -15.29 -22.37 -18.14
CA GLU A 382 -14.35 -23.11 -18.99
C GLU A 382 -12.89 -22.96 -18.52
N PHE A 383 -12.50 -21.75 -18.13
CA PHE A 383 -11.19 -21.49 -17.54
C PHE A 383 -10.97 -22.31 -16.26
N VAL A 384 -11.93 -22.28 -15.32
CA VAL A 384 -11.86 -23.02 -14.05
C VAL A 384 -11.79 -24.53 -14.29
N ASN A 385 -12.66 -25.08 -15.14
CA ASN A 385 -12.67 -26.52 -15.45
C ASN A 385 -11.31 -26.96 -16.03
N ARG A 386 -10.73 -26.14 -16.91
CA ARG A 386 -9.42 -26.42 -17.50
C ARG A 386 -8.29 -26.39 -16.47
N GLU A 387 -8.32 -25.43 -15.56
CA GLU A 387 -7.33 -25.35 -14.48
C GLU A 387 -7.39 -26.58 -13.55
N ILE A 388 -8.61 -27.04 -13.23
CA ILE A 388 -8.84 -28.28 -12.47
C ILE A 388 -8.29 -29.49 -13.26
N GLU A 389 -8.65 -29.65 -14.52
CA GLU A 389 -8.14 -30.74 -15.36
C GLU A 389 -6.60 -30.73 -15.47
N ARG A 390 -6.00 -29.54 -15.58
CA ARG A 390 -4.55 -29.40 -15.66
C ARG A 390 -3.88 -29.81 -14.35
N GLN A 391 -4.48 -29.47 -13.21
CA GLN A 391 -4.03 -29.92 -11.89
C GLN A 391 -4.10 -31.44 -11.77
N ASP A 392 -5.21 -32.06 -12.18
CA ASP A 392 -5.39 -33.51 -12.09
C ASP A 392 -4.41 -34.29 -12.99
N LYS A 393 -4.07 -33.73 -14.16
CA LYS A 393 -3.15 -34.35 -15.13
C LYS A 393 -1.67 -34.08 -14.85
N SER A 394 -1.34 -33.03 -14.09
CA SER A 394 0.03 -32.53 -13.94
C SER A 394 0.50 -32.55 -12.50
N ALA A 395 1.34 -33.53 -12.15
CA ALA A 395 1.95 -33.59 -10.82
C ALA A 395 2.71 -32.30 -10.47
N GLY A 396 2.37 -31.67 -9.34
CA GLY A 396 3.00 -30.43 -8.87
C GLY A 396 2.50 -29.15 -9.55
N TYR A 397 1.39 -29.22 -10.29
CA TYR A 397 0.61 -28.05 -10.69
C TYR A 397 -0.46 -27.73 -9.65
N THR A 398 -0.73 -26.46 -9.43
CA THR A 398 -1.81 -25.99 -8.56
C THR A 398 -2.64 -25.00 -9.37
N ALA A 399 -3.93 -25.32 -9.51
CA ALA A 399 -4.89 -24.55 -10.29
C ALA A 399 -5.08 -23.13 -9.74
N PHE A 400 -5.25 -22.15 -10.63
CA PHE A 400 -5.74 -20.83 -10.23
C PHE A 400 -7.26 -20.80 -10.23
N ILE A 401 -7.85 -21.16 -9.10
CA ILE A 401 -9.29 -21.19 -8.89
C ILE A 401 -9.63 -20.54 -7.55
N ASP A 402 -10.89 -20.15 -7.39
CA ASP A 402 -11.38 -19.62 -6.12
C ASP A 402 -11.26 -20.66 -5.00
N GLN A 403 -10.45 -20.35 -3.99
CA GLN A 403 -10.27 -21.18 -2.79
C GLN A 403 -11.34 -20.91 -1.73
N GLY A 404 -12.17 -19.88 -1.93
CA GLY A 404 -13.17 -19.42 -0.99
C GLY A 404 -12.59 -18.58 0.15
N ALA A 405 -13.44 -17.73 0.72
CA ALA A 405 -13.13 -17.01 1.95
C ALA A 405 -12.88 -17.99 3.11
N PRO A 406 -12.06 -17.61 4.12
CA PRO A 406 -11.83 -18.44 5.31
C PRO A 406 -13.05 -18.40 6.25
N ILE A 407 -14.20 -18.87 5.75
CA ILE A 407 -15.50 -18.88 6.42
C ILE A 407 -16.00 -20.32 6.49
N LYS A 408 -16.39 -20.75 7.69
CA LYS A 408 -16.98 -22.04 7.96
C LYS A 408 -18.31 -21.84 8.69
N ASN A 409 -19.40 -22.41 8.15
CA ASN A 409 -20.76 -22.26 8.68
C ASN A 409 -21.19 -20.79 8.87
N GLY A 410 -20.83 -19.92 7.93
CA GLY A 410 -21.18 -18.49 7.96
C GLY A 410 -20.40 -17.64 8.96
N LYS A 411 -19.37 -18.19 9.62
CA LYS A 411 -18.47 -17.46 10.52
C LYS A 411 -17.02 -17.62 10.10
N ILE A 412 -16.19 -16.66 10.46
CA ILE A 412 -14.73 -16.73 10.24
C ILE A 412 -14.17 -18.03 10.86
N ASP A 413 -13.39 -18.78 10.08
CA ASP A 413 -12.67 -19.97 10.54
C ASP A 413 -11.38 -19.53 11.26
N ALA A 414 -11.51 -19.30 12.57
CA ALA A 414 -10.41 -18.85 13.42
C ALA A 414 -9.22 -19.83 13.41
N ALA A 415 -9.47 -21.15 13.35
CA ALA A 415 -8.42 -22.15 13.31
C ALA A 415 -7.62 -22.07 12.00
N PHE A 416 -8.32 -21.87 10.87
CA PHE A 416 -7.68 -21.64 9.58
C PHE A 416 -6.83 -20.35 9.58
N ILE A 417 -7.38 -19.24 10.08
CA ILE A 417 -6.64 -17.97 10.14
C ILE A 417 -5.42 -18.08 11.05
N LYS A 418 -5.53 -18.74 12.21
CA LYS A 418 -4.40 -18.98 13.10
C LYS A 418 -3.29 -19.81 12.45
N ALA A 419 -3.68 -20.77 11.62
CA ALA A 419 -2.77 -21.64 10.89
C ALA A 419 -2.03 -20.91 9.77
N PHE A 420 -2.77 -20.21 8.90
CA PHE A 420 -2.26 -19.69 7.62
C PHE A 420 -2.13 -18.16 7.55
N GLY A 421 -2.61 -17.44 8.56
CA GLY A 421 -2.59 -15.99 8.63
C GLY A 421 -1.27 -15.40 9.15
N LEU A 422 -1.15 -14.10 8.96
CA LEU A 422 -0.04 -13.27 9.42
C LEU A 422 -0.32 -12.80 10.84
N ARG A 423 0.46 -13.27 11.81
CA ARG A 423 0.41 -12.79 13.19
C ARG A 423 1.21 -11.50 13.33
N ILE A 424 0.59 -10.46 13.86
CA ILE A 424 1.24 -9.18 14.15
C ILE A 424 1.89 -9.24 15.54
N PRO A 425 3.19 -8.93 15.68
CA PRO A 425 3.85 -8.88 16.98
C PRO A 425 3.19 -7.89 17.94
N ASP A 426 3.29 -8.15 19.24
CA ASP A 426 2.84 -7.19 20.26
C ASP A 426 3.58 -5.85 20.11
N ASN A 427 2.89 -4.76 20.44
CA ASN A 427 3.39 -3.38 20.30
C ASN A 427 3.81 -3.01 18.86
N HIS A 428 3.28 -3.72 17.85
CA HIS A 428 3.46 -3.41 16.44
C HIS A 428 2.11 -3.31 15.71
N TYR A 429 2.13 -2.72 14.52
CA TYR A 429 0.95 -2.48 13.70
C TYR A 429 1.23 -2.86 12.25
N LEU A 430 0.25 -3.47 11.59
CA LEU A 430 0.30 -3.63 10.14
C LEU A 430 -0.24 -2.37 9.48
N LEU A 431 0.63 -1.65 8.80
CA LEU A 431 0.32 -0.37 8.19
C LEU A 431 0.42 -0.49 6.68
N LEU A 432 -0.70 -0.40 5.98
CA LEU A 432 -0.78 -0.51 4.52
C LEU A 432 -1.14 0.82 3.89
N GLY A 433 -0.67 1.04 2.66
CA GLY A 433 -1.18 2.10 1.81
C GLY A 433 -2.52 1.68 1.19
N ASP A 434 -3.41 2.64 1.02
CA ASP A 434 -4.72 2.41 0.37
C ASP A 434 -4.56 2.09 -1.12
N ASN A 435 -3.44 2.50 -1.73
CA ASN A 435 -3.05 2.13 -3.08
C ASN A 435 -1.96 1.06 -3.02
N HIS A 436 -2.38 -0.20 -3.10
CA HIS A 436 -1.48 -1.33 -2.92
C HIS A 436 -0.35 -1.33 -3.97
N ALA A 437 -0.61 -0.96 -5.22
CA ALA A 437 0.39 -0.98 -6.28
C ALA A 437 1.47 0.13 -6.13
N MET A 438 1.18 1.21 -5.40
CA MET A 438 2.08 2.36 -5.22
C MET A 438 2.70 2.47 -3.82
N SER A 439 2.64 1.40 -3.04
CA SER A 439 3.06 1.44 -1.65
C SER A 439 3.90 0.23 -1.29
N TYR A 440 5.14 0.47 -0.83
CA TYR A 440 6.02 -0.60 -0.34
C TYR A 440 5.64 -1.00 1.09
N ASP A 441 5.25 -0.05 1.95
CA ASP A 441 4.67 -0.18 3.31
C ASP A 441 5.03 -1.44 4.13
N SER A 442 4.15 -1.92 5.01
CA SER A 442 4.38 -3.16 5.77
C SER A 442 4.62 -4.39 4.88
N ARG A 443 4.25 -4.35 3.60
CA ARG A 443 4.55 -5.43 2.65
C ARG A 443 6.05 -5.60 2.41
N PHE A 444 6.81 -4.52 2.55
CA PHE A 444 8.27 -4.52 2.43
C PHE A 444 8.97 -4.39 3.79
N ILE A 445 8.55 -3.45 4.65
CA ILE A 445 9.24 -3.15 5.92
C ILE A 445 8.79 -4.05 7.09
N GLY A 446 7.65 -4.71 6.95
CA GLY A 446 7.02 -5.51 7.99
C GLY A 446 6.15 -4.71 8.96
N ALA A 447 5.80 -5.35 10.08
CA ALA A 447 5.01 -4.71 11.12
C ALA A 447 5.79 -3.52 11.73
N VAL A 448 5.10 -2.41 11.92
CA VAL A 448 5.69 -1.14 12.37
C VAL A 448 5.57 -1.02 13.89
N PRO A 449 6.68 -0.78 14.62
CA PRO A 449 6.65 -0.58 16.07
C PRO A 449 5.79 0.61 16.48
N GLU A 450 5.17 0.54 17.66
CA GLU A 450 4.32 1.62 18.19
C GLU A 450 5.04 2.97 18.31
N GLN A 451 6.32 2.95 18.71
CA GLN A 451 7.17 4.14 18.84
C GLN A 451 7.28 4.93 17.53
N ASN A 452 7.01 4.30 16.38
CA ASN A 452 7.06 4.98 15.11
C ASN A 452 5.80 5.80 14.81
N ILE A 453 4.70 5.66 15.57
CA ILE A 453 3.41 6.32 15.33
C ILE A 453 3.38 7.73 15.94
N GLN A 454 3.07 8.75 15.13
CA GLN A 454 3.41 10.13 15.44
C GLN A 454 2.21 11.09 15.33
N GLY A 455 1.00 10.55 15.11
CA GLY A 455 -0.22 11.33 14.95
C GLY A 455 -1.05 10.84 13.78
N SER A 456 -2.08 11.59 13.40
CA SER A 456 -3.00 11.23 12.31
C SER A 456 -3.44 12.48 11.54
N PRO A 457 -3.53 12.43 10.20
CA PRO A 457 -4.19 13.47 9.42
C PRO A 457 -5.70 13.44 9.71
N VAL A 458 -6.34 14.59 9.92
CA VAL A 458 -7.78 14.67 10.28
C VAL A 458 -8.64 15.44 9.29
N LEU A 459 -8.04 16.31 8.47
CA LEU A 459 -8.73 17.19 7.54
C LEU A 459 -7.89 17.34 6.28
N ILE A 460 -8.49 17.14 5.11
CA ILE A 460 -7.93 17.62 3.84
C ILE A 460 -8.39 19.06 3.68
N PHE A 461 -7.46 20.00 3.54
CA PHE A 461 -7.73 21.42 3.38
C PHE A 461 -7.41 21.99 1.98
N TRP A 462 -6.70 21.22 1.15
CA TRP A 462 -6.28 21.59 -0.20
C TRP A 462 -6.21 20.36 -1.10
N PRO A 463 -6.53 20.45 -2.41
CA PRO A 463 -7.08 21.62 -3.12
C PRO A 463 -8.53 21.94 -2.69
N PRO A 464 -9.01 23.18 -2.91
CA PRO A 464 -10.41 23.51 -2.68
C PRO A 464 -11.31 22.70 -3.63
N GLY A 465 -12.47 22.26 -3.15
CA GLY A 465 -13.45 21.48 -3.92
C GLY A 465 -13.94 20.25 -3.17
N ASP A 466 -14.33 19.22 -3.91
CA ASP A 466 -15.04 18.05 -3.37
C ASP A 466 -14.21 17.20 -2.38
N ARG A 467 -12.88 17.32 -2.42
CA ARG A 467 -11.97 16.64 -1.48
C ARG A 467 -11.83 17.36 -0.15
N TRP A 468 -12.38 18.58 -0.02
CA TRP A 468 -12.27 19.37 1.20
C TRP A 468 -13.15 18.77 2.31
N GLY A 469 -12.54 18.34 3.42
CA GLY A 469 -13.33 17.73 4.49
C GLY A 469 -12.57 16.86 5.47
N ILE A 470 -13.30 16.44 6.50
CA ILE A 470 -12.82 15.50 7.50
C ILE A 470 -12.56 14.16 6.82
N ILE A 471 -11.43 13.56 7.16
CA ILE A 471 -11.00 12.30 6.57
C ILE A 471 -11.83 11.15 7.15
N ASP A 472 -12.34 10.29 6.27
CA ASP A 472 -13.05 9.08 6.67
C ASP A 472 -12.10 8.05 7.32
N GLN A 473 -12.17 8.01 8.64
CA GLN A 473 -11.44 7.09 9.49
C GLN A 473 -12.11 7.03 10.87
N PRO A 474 -11.80 6.01 11.69
CA PRO A 474 -12.28 5.93 13.06
C PRO A 474 -11.96 7.20 13.87
N SER A 475 -12.98 7.82 14.46
CA SER A 475 -12.79 8.99 15.32
C SER A 475 -12.20 8.58 16.67
N ALA A 476 -11.22 9.36 17.13
CA ALA A 476 -10.75 9.29 18.51
C ALA A 476 -11.63 10.19 19.41
N PRO A 477 -12.07 9.71 20.59
CA PRO A 477 -12.85 10.51 21.53
C PRO A 477 -12.11 11.79 21.92
N PHE A 478 -12.87 12.85 22.17
CA PHE A 478 -12.32 14.14 22.58
C PHE A 478 -11.71 14.09 23.99
N LEU A 479 -12.39 13.44 24.94
CA LEU A 479 -11.91 13.24 26.30
C LEU A 479 -10.99 12.00 26.35
N ARG A 480 -9.71 12.22 26.07
CA ARG A 480 -8.63 11.23 26.21
C ARG A 480 -7.48 11.83 27.01
N LEU A 481 -6.63 10.99 27.59
CA LEU A 481 -5.62 11.47 28.54
C LEU A 481 -4.63 12.43 27.88
N SER A 482 -4.18 12.11 26.66
CA SER A 482 -3.33 13.02 25.86
C SER A 482 -3.98 14.39 25.66
N ASN A 483 -5.25 14.44 25.26
CA ASN A 483 -5.99 15.70 25.08
C ASN A 483 -6.15 16.47 26.38
N VAL A 484 -6.47 15.81 27.49
CA VAL A 484 -6.62 16.48 28.79
C VAL A 484 -5.30 17.11 29.22
N ILE A 485 -4.18 16.40 29.12
CA ILE A 485 -2.85 16.92 29.44
C ILE A 485 -2.53 18.13 28.57
N VAL A 486 -2.71 17.99 27.26
CA VAL A 486 -2.51 19.03 26.24
C VAL A 486 -3.34 20.28 26.56
N LEU A 487 -4.65 20.14 26.72
CA LEU A 487 -5.53 21.27 27.01
C LEU A 487 -5.24 21.91 28.37
N SER A 488 -4.84 21.12 29.37
CA SER A 488 -4.43 21.63 30.68
C SER A 488 -3.17 22.49 30.57
N ILE A 489 -2.16 22.04 29.81
CA ILE A 489 -0.93 22.81 29.56
C ILE A 489 -1.28 24.13 28.84
N VAL A 490 -2.10 24.08 27.77
CA VAL A 490 -2.50 25.31 27.06
C VAL A 490 -3.31 26.24 27.96
N GLY A 491 -4.22 25.71 28.78
CA GLY A 491 -4.98 26.50 29.74
C GLY A 491 -4.08 27.22 30.74
N VAL A 492 -3.11 26.51 31.33
CA VAL A 492 -2.12 27.09 32.26
C VAL A 492 -1.29 28.19 31.57
N VAL A 493 -0.79 27.93 30.36
CA VAL A 493 -0.04 28.93 29.58
C VAL A 493 -0.88 30.15 29.27
N ALA A 494 -2.14 29.97 28.85
CA ALA A 494 -3.07 31.07 28.57
C ALA A 494 -3.35 31.91 29.82
N ILE A 495 -3.55 31.27 30.98
CA ILE A 495 -3.72 31.97 32.26
C ILE A 495 -2.48 32.78 32.61
N LEU A 496 -1.28 32.19 32.48
CA LEU A 496 -0.01 32.90 32.74
C LEU A 496 0.17 34.10 31.81
N LEU A 497 -0.07 33.92 30.51
CA LEU A 497 -0.02 35.01 29.53
C LEU A 497 -1.05 36.09 29.83
N GLY A 498 -2.26 35.71 30.25
CA GLY A 498 -3.30 36.64 30.70
C GLY A 498 -2.88 37.45 31.93
N ILE A 499 -2.25 36.80 32.93
CA ILE A 499 -1.69 37.47 34.12
C ILE A 499 -0.58 38.45 33.71
N ILE A 500 0.35 38.03 32.84
CA ILE A 500 1.44 38.87 32.33
C ILE A 500 0.89 40.07 31.56
N HIS A 501 -0.09 39.85 30.68
CA HIS A 501 -0.75 40.90 29.91
C HIS A 501 -1.44 41.90 30.84
N ARG A 502 -2.22 41.42 31.82
CA ARG A 502 -2.90 42.27 32.81
C ARG A 502 -1.94 43.10 33.66
N LYS A 503 -0.81 42.53 34.09
CA LYS A 503 0.23 43.29 34.81
C LYS A 503 0.83 44.38 33.94
N ARG A 504 1.12 44.09 32.66
CA ARG A 504 1.67 45.08 31.71
C ARG A 504 0.68 46.20 31.40
N THR A 505 -0.59 45.89 31.17
CA THR A 505 -1.62 46.91 30.92
C THR A 505 -1.92 47.75 32.16
N SER A 506 -1.94 47.15 33.35
CA SER A 506 -2.11 47.87 34.62
C SER A 506 -0.93 48.81 34.89
N TYR A 507 0.30 48.39 34.60
CA TYR A 507 1.50 49.25 34.70
C TYR A 507 1.44 50.44 33.74
N LEU A 508 1.05 50.21 32.47
CA LEU A 508 0.85 51.27 31.48
C LEU A 508 -0.27 52.25 31.87
N TYR A 509 -1.36 51.76 32.48
CA TYR A 509 -2.44 52.59 33.01
C TYR A 509 -1.96 53.44 34.19
N PHE A 510 -1.16 52.87 35.10
CA PHE A 510 -0.57 53.59 36.24
C PHE A 510 0.42 54.68 35.81
N CYS A 511 1.23 54.42 34.78
CA CYS A 511 2.10 55.43 34.16
C CYS A 511 1.31 56.57 33.49
N ARG A 512 0.09 56.32 33.01
CA ARG A 512 -0.78 57.33 32.39
C ARG A 512 -1.48 58.22 33.42
N ILE A 513 -1.84 57.66 34.59
CA ILE A 513 -2.46 58.40 35.71
C ILE A 513 -1.43 59.25 36.48
N ARG A 514 -0.14 58.91 36.43
CA ARG A 514 0.94 59.65 37.09
C ARG A 514 1.54 60.82 36.28
N ARG A 515 0.93 61.29 35.18
CA ARG A 515 1.25 62.63 34.66
C ARG A 515 0.53 63.67 35.53
N PRO A 516 1.20 64.42 36.41
CA PRO A 516 0.56 65.49 37.14
C PRO A 516 0.28 66.63 36.17
N SER A 517 -0.93 67.17 36.20
CA SER A 517 -1.20 68.51 35.72
C SER A 517 -0.47 69.51 36.61
N ALA A 518 0.63 70.09 36.12
CA ALA A 518 1.15 71.37 36.60
C ALA A 518 0.92 72.36 35.45
N GLN A 519 -0.22 73.09 35.42
CA GLN A 519 -0.39 74.48 35.90
C GLN A 519 0.77 75.40 35.46
N GLN A 520 0.54 76.33 34.53
CA GLN A 520 -0.02 77.68 34.76
C GLN A 520 0.66 78.45 35.90
N HIS A 521 1.13 79.67 35.53
CA HIS A 521 1.72 80.75 36.35
C HIS A 521 3.21 80.56 36.74
N LEU A 522 4.14 81.52 36.59
CA LEU A 522 4.11 83.00 36.65
C LEU A 522 5.43 83.53 35.98
N SER A 523 5.40 84.54 35.10
CA SER A 523 5.77 85.97 35.30
C SER A 523 7.13 86.42 34.74
N LEU A 524 7.02 87.42 33.86
CA LEU A 524 7.96 88.50 33.50
C LEU A 524 9.09 88.82 34.50
N LYS A 525 10.30 89.08 33.95
CA LYS A 525 11.06 90.32 34.22
C LYS A 525 12.21 90.55 33.22
N ILE A 526 12.11 91.69 32.53
CA ILE A 526 13.10 92.54 31.82
C ILE A 526 13.81 91.93 30.60
#